data_AF-W7JU79-F1
#
_entry.id   AF-W7JU79-F1
#
_cell.length_a   1.000
_cell.length_b   1.000
_cell.length_c   1.000
_cell.angle_alpha   90.00
_cell.angle_beta   90.00
_cell.angle_gamma   90.00
#
_symmetry.space_group_name_H-M   'P 1'
#
loop_
_entity.id
_entity.type
_entity.pdbx_description
1 polymer ?
#
loop_
_entity_poly.entity_id
_entity_poly.type
_entity_poly.pdbx_seq_one_letter_code
_entity_poly.pdbx_strand_id
1 'polypeptide(L)'
;MGWRLEITLNIGKSPIIENLILKQHFLSIIFTIPFLTINLATFSFNFYPSKGFVGNTLTYFCGMFLAVVSIFGHFSKTLVLFLIPQFLNFFISLPQLFHIIPCPRHRLPIINYKTNKLMYSHNYTLINLILYLFGPLSEYHLVLILLTFQFLTCSFGLFLRYYI
;
A
#
# COMPACT_ATOMS: atom_id res chain seq x y z
N MET A 1 0.33 4.26 -30.83
CA MET A 1 0.08 3.42 -32.02
C MET A 1 1.27 2.50 -32.35
N GLY A 2 2.07 2.07 -31.35
CA GLY A 2 3.30 1.27 -31.56
C GLY A 2 3.24 -0.18 -31.09
N TRP A 3 2.21 -0.59 -30.35
CA TRP A 3 2.13 -1.94 -29.75
C TRP A 3 1.40 -2.99 -30.59
N ARG A 4 0.76 -2.58 -31.70
CA ARG A 4 -0.03 -3.50 -32.55
C ARG A 4 0.78 -4.12 -33.70
N LEU A 5 2.00 -3.63 -33.94
CA LEU A 5 2.91 -4.15 -34.97
C LEU A 5 3.93 -5.18 -34.43
N GLU A 6 4.19 -5.23 -33.12
CA GLU A 6 5.05 -6.29 -32.54
C GLU A 6 4.35 -7.66 -32.46
N ILE A 7 3.01 -7.69 -32.47
CA ILE A 7 2.24 -8.93 -32.32
C ILE A 7 2.22 -9.75 -33.64
N THR A 8 2.35 -9.11 -34.81
CA THR A 8 2.43 -9.80 -36.11
C THR A 8 3.83 -10.31 -36.45
N LEU A 9 4.89 -9.89 -35.75
CA LEU A 9 6.26 -10.44 -35.89
C LEU A 9 6.51 -11.68 -35.04
N ASN A 10 5.46 -12.29 -34.48
CA ASN A 10 5.56 -13.40 -33.53
C ASN A 10 5.52 -14.80 -34.19
N ILE A 11 5.87 -14.91 -35.49
CA ILE A 11 5.90 -16.19 -36.23
C ILE A 11 7.30 -16.86 -36.15
N GLY A 12 8.26 -16.27 -35.43
CA GLY A 12 9.58 -16.88 -35.22
C GLY A 12 10.33 -16.27 -34.03
N LYS A 13 9.87 -16.52 -32.79
CA LYS A 13 10.67 -16.17 -31.61
C LYS A 13 11.87 -17.12 -31.53
N SER A 14 13.07 -16.57 -31.71
CA SER A 14 14.31 -17.30 -31.43
C SER A 14 14.30 -17.84 -29.99
N PRO A 15 14.84 -19.04 -29.73
CA PRO A 15 14.87 -19.64 -28.39
C PRO A 15 15.60 -18.75 -27.36
N ILE A 16 16.42 -17.80 -27.83
CA ILE A 16 17.17 -16.85 -27.02
C ILE A 16 16.24 -15.83 -26.34
N ILE A 17 15.21 -15.33 -27.06
CA ILE A 17 14.27 -14.33 -26.53
C ILE A 17 13.35 -14.95 -25.47
N GLU A 18 12.87 -16.17 -25.68
CA GLU A 18 12.05 -16.88 -24.68
C GLU A 18 12.85 -17.17 -23.39
N ASN A 19 14.10 -17.62 -23.53
CA ASN A 19 14.98 -17.81 -22.37
C ASN A 19 15.28 -16.49 -21.65
N LEU A 20 15.35 -15.36 -22.35
CA LEU A 20 15.56 -14.04 -21.74
C LEU A 20 14.33 -13.59 -20.93
N ILE A 21 13.13 -13.75 -21.50
CA ILE A 21 11.85 -13.44 -20.84
C ILE A 21 11.67 -14.31 -19.60
N LEU A 22 11.96 -15.61 -19.70
CA LEU A 22 11.86 -16.55 -18.58
C LEU A 22 12.85 -16.20 -17.47
N LYS A 23 14.10 -15.82 -17.81
CA LYS A 23 15.09 -15.31 -16.84
C LYS A 23 14.62 -14.04 -16.14
N GLN A 24 13.97 -13.12 -16.84
CA GLN A 24 13.47 -11.87 -16.26
C GLN A 24 12.28 -12.10 -15.32
N HIS A 25 11.34 -12.98 -15.67
CA HIS A 25 10.27 -13.40 -14.76
C HIS A 25 10.83 -14.13 -13.54
N PHE A 26 11.78 -15.04 -13.72
CA PHE A 26 12.43 -15.75 -12.62
C PHE A 26 13.15 -14.80 -11.64
N LEU A 27 13.87 -13.79 -12.18
CA LEU A 27 14.50 -12.75 -11.37
C LEU A 27 13.47 -11.94 -10.55
N SER A 28 12.33 -11.58 -11.16
CA SER A 28 11.27 -10.85 -10.46
C SER A 28 10.66 -11.66 -9.31
N ILE A 29 10.47 -12.96 -9.50
CA ILE A 29 9.95 -13.88 -8.47
C ILE A 29 10.95 -13.99 -7.31
N ILE A 30 12.24 -14.13 -7.61
CA ILE A 30 13.31 -14.19 -6.60
C ILE A 30 13.32 -12.96 -5.70
N PHE A 31 13.06 -11.76 -6.22
CA PHE A 31 13.02 -10.55 -5.39
C PHE A 31 11.69 -10.36 -4.66
N THR A 32 10.57 -10.80 -5.26
CA THR A 32 9.23 -10.56 -4.69
C THR A 32 8.91 -11.54 -3.56
N ILE A 33 9.35 -12.79 -3.64
CA ILE A 33 9.08 -13.81 -2.62
C ILE A 33 9.66 -13.42 -1.25
N PRO A 34 10.95 -13.06 -1.10
CA PRO A 34 11.51 -12.65 0.18
C PRO A 34 10.81 -11.42 0.76
N PHE A 35 10.50 -10.45 -0.09
CA PHE A 35 9.75 -9.25 0.32
C PHE A 35 8.39 -9.62 0.90
N LEU A 36 7.64 -10.50 0.24
CA LEU A 36 6.35 -10.95 0.73
C LEU A 36 6.47 -11.74 2.04
N THR A 37 7.43 -12.66 2.14
CA THR A 37 7.64 -13.50 3.32
C THR A 37 7.99 -12.68 4.56
N ILE A 38 8.88 -11.68 4.43
CA ILE A 38 9.26 -10.80 5.55
C ILE A 38 8.05 -9.98 6.03
N ASN A 39 7.26 -9.45 5.11
CA ASN A 39 6.06 -8.68 5.45
C ASN A 39 4.98 -9.56 6.08
N LEU A 40 4.76 -10.77 5.59
CA LEU A 40 3.81 -11.73 6.18
C LEU A 40 4.23 -12.17 7.58
N ALA A 41 5.52 -12.47 7.78
CA ALA A 41 6.06 -12.80 9.10
C ALA A 41 5.90 -11.63 10.06
N THR A 42 6.19 -10.40 9.62
CA THR A 42 6.02 -9.23 10.48
C THR A 42 4.54 -8.96 10.78
N PHE A 43 3.67 -9.15 9.79
CA PHE A 43 2.23 -9.00 9.95
C PHE A 43 1.68 -9.95 11.01
N SER A 44 2.12 -11.23 11.06
CA SER A 44 1.64 -12.17 12.08
C SER A 44 2.02 -11.78 13.52
N PHE A 45 3.15 -11.10 13.72
CA PHE A 45 3.54 -10.55 15.04
C PHE A 45 2.92 -9.19 15.35
N ASN A 46 2.64 -8.39 14.32
CA ASN A 46 2.09 -7.04 14.46
C ASN A 46 0.55 -7.01 14.50
N PHE A 47 -0.11 -8.05 13.98
CA PHE A 47 -1.57 -8.14 13.97
C PHE A 47 -2.14 -8.09 15.39
N TYR A 48 -3.31 -7.48 15.52
CA TYR A 48 -3.93 -7.23 16.82
C TYR A 48 -4.17 -8.53 17.61
N PRO A 49 -3.77 -8.60 18.90
CA PRO A 49 -3.01 -7.62 19.67
C PRO A 49 -1.51 -7.64 19.31
N SER A 50 -0.94 -6.45 19.04
CA SER A 50 0.44 -6.34 18.54
C SER A 50 1.48 -6.79 19.57
N LYS A 51 2.32 -7.76 19.20
CA LYS A 51 3.46 -8.23 20.03
C LYS A 51 4.76 -7.50 19.71
N GLY A 52 4.88 -7.00 18.48
CA GLY A 52 6.03 -6.23 18.01
C GLY A 52 5.59 -5.09 17.10
N PHE A 53 6.31 -3.98 17.17
CA PHE A 53 6.08 -2.82 16.30
C PHE A 53 7.08 -2.80 15.16
N VAL A 54 6.54 -2.50 14.00
CA VAL A 54 7.25 -2.40 12.73
C VAL A 54 8.26 -1.24 12.71
N GLY A 55 7.85 -0.10 13.27
CA GLY A 55 8.63 1.13 13.33
C GLY A 55 8.89 1.78 11.97
N ASN A 56 9.80 2.76 11.98
CA ASN A 56 10.19 3.52 10.78
C ASN A 56 11.03 2.68 9.80
N THR A 57 11.73 1.66 10.30
CA THR A 57 12.66 0.86 9.50
C THR A 57 11.96 0.10 8.39
N LEU A 58 10.90 -0.67 8.70
CA LEU A 58 10.21 -1.43 7.67
C LEU A 58 9.35 -0.53 6.78
N THR A 59 8.81 0.57 7.30
CA THR A 59 8.01 1.50 6.48
C THR A 59 8.88 2.18 5.43
N TYR A 60 10.11 2.59 5.77
CA TYR A 60 11.08 3.06 4.77
C TYR A 60 11.50 1.94 3.81
N PHE A 61 11.77 0.73 4.30
CA PHE A 61 12.11 -0.40 3.45
C PHE A 61 11.02 -0.73 2.43
N CYS A 62 9.76 -0.85 2.86
CA CYS A 62 8.63 -1.15 1.97
C CYS A 62 8.39 -0.03 0.94
N GLY A 63 8.47 1.23 1.37
CA GLY A 63 8.34 2.38 0.45
C GLY A 63 9.43 2.37 -0.62
N MET A 64 10.69 2.19 -0.23
CA MET A 64 11.81 2.14 -1.16
C MET A 64 11.74 0.94 -2.10
N PHE A 65 11.42 -0.25 -1.58
CA PHE A 65 11.28 -1.45 -2.40
C PHE A 65 10.19 -1.28 -3.47
N LEU A 66 8.99 -0.81 -3.09
CA LEU A 66 7.90 -0.57 -4.02
C LEU A 66 8.26 0.49 -5.07
N ALA A 67 8.93 1.57 -4.68
CA ALA A 67 9.40 2.61 -5.61
C ALA A 67 10.40 2.04 -6.62
N VAL A 68 11.46 1.37 -6.15
CA VAL A 68 12.51 0.77 -6.98
C VAL A 68 11.93 -0.22 -7.99
N VAL A 69 11.13 -1.18 -7.50
CA VAL A 69 10.51 -2.21 -8.35
C VAL A 69 9.57 -1.60 -9.38
N SER A 70 8.84 -0.53 -9.04
CA SER A 70 7.96 0.16 -10.00
C SER A 70 8.70 0.97 -11.07
N ILE A 71 9.86 1.55 -10.74
CA ILE A 71 10.70 2.29 -11.69
C ILE A 71 11.34 1.31 -12.66
N PHE A 72 12.00 0.26 -12.15
CA PHE A 72 12.63 -0.76 -12.99
C PHE A 72 11.62 -1.55 -13.85
N GLY A 73 10.42 -1.79 -13.33
CA GLY A 73 9.36 -2.46 -14.08
C GLY A 73 8.52 -1.56 -14.98
N HIS A 74 8.83 -0.25 -15.04
CA HIS A 74 8.07 0.74 -15.82
C HIS A 74 6.55 0.76 -15.55
N PHE A 75 6.12 0.37 -14.35
CA PHE A 75 4.70 0.28 -13.97
C PHE A 75 4.32 1.30 -12.88
N SER A 76 5.09 2.37 -12.72
CA SER A 76 4.88 3.44 -11.73
C SER A 76 3.44 3.97 -11.67
N LYS A 77 2.78 4.15 -12.82
CA LYS A 77 1.36 4.57 -12.89
C LYS A 77 0.42 3.59 -12.18
N THR A 78 0.66 2.29 -12.33
CA THR A 78 -0.15 1.24 -11.69
C THR A 78 0.14 1.13 -10.19
N LEU A 79 1.38 1.36 -9.76
CA LEU A 79 1.72 1.42 -8.33
C LEU A 79 0.95 2.55 -7.63
N VAL A 80 0.86 3.72 -8.27
CA VAL A 80 0.12 4.87 -7.71
C VAL A 80 -1.36 4.53 -7.50
N LEU A 81 -1.97 3.76 -8.41
CA LEU A 81 -3.34 3.26 -8.25
C LEU A 81 -3.50 2.31 -7.04
N PHE A 82 -2.49 1.49 -6.74
CA PHE A 82 -2.52 0.64 -5.54
C PHE A 82 -2.29 1.43 -4.25
N LEU A 83 -1.59 2.56 -4.33
CA LEU A 83 -1.30 3.42 -3.18
C LEU A 83 -2.35 4.51 -2.91
N ILE A 84 -3.56 4.37 -3.48
CA ILE A 84 -4.65 5.35 -3.30
C ILE A 84 -4.93 5.65 -1.82
N PRO A 85 -5.08 4.67 -0.90
CA PRO A 85 -5.32 4.97 0.51
C PRO A 85 -4.18 5.77 1.16
N GLN A 86 -2.93 5.48 0.80
CA GLN A 86 -1.74 6.17 1.31
C GLN A 86 -1.70 7.61 0.80
N PHE A 87 -1.97 7.82 -0.49
CA PHE A 87 -2.06 9.16 -1.07
C PHE A 87 -3.21 9.96 -0.48
N LEU A 88 -4.38 9.35 -0.31
CA LEU A 88 -5.53 9.99 0.31
C LEU A 88 -5.20 10.44 1.75
N ASN A 89 -4.58 9.57 2.55
CA ASN A 89 -4.11 9.96 3.88
C ASN A 89 -3.10 11.11 3.83
N PHE A 90 -2.17 11.09 2.86
CA PHE A 90 -1.18 12.16 2.67
C PHE A 90 -1.86 13.50 2.33
N PHE A 91 -2.79 13.53 1.38
CA PHE A 91 -3.51 14.75 0.98
C PHE A 91 -4.35 15.33 2.12
N ILE A 92 -5.07 14.49 2.87
CA ILE A 92 -5.79 14.93 4.07
C ILE A 92 -4.81 15.54 5.10
N SER A 93 -3.63 14.95 5.24
CA SER A 93 -2.62 15.39 6.21
C SER A 93 -1.85 16.65 5.79
N LEU A 94 -1.96 17.13 4.54
CA LEU A 94 -1.15 18.24 4.02
C LEU A 94 -1.25 19.55 4.82
N PRO A 95 -2.45 20.03 5.22
CA PRO A 95 -2.55 21.27 5.99
C PRO A 95 -1.79 21.21 7.33
N GLN A 96 -1.77 20.04 7.97
CA GLN A 96 -0.98 19.81 9.18
C GLN A 96 0.52 19.67 8.85
N LEU A 97 0.88 18.96 7.78
CA LEU A 97 2.28 18.73 7.40
C LEU A 97 3.01 20.02 7.00
N PHE A 98 2.31 20.92 6.31
CA PHE A 98 2.83 22.26 5.96
C PHE A 98 2.72 23.28 7.09
N HIS A 99 2.28 22.86 8.29
CA HIS A 99 2.14 23.72 9.47
C HIS A 99 1.19 24.91 9.26
N ILE A 100 0.26 24.82 8.31
CA ILE A 100 -0.84 25.79 8.17
C ILE A 100 -1.79 25.66 9.39
N ILE A 101 -1.94 24.42 9.88
CA ILE A 101 -2.66 24.05 11.11
C ILE A 101 -1.62 23.46 12.07
N PRO A 102 -1.71 23.69 13.40
CA PRO A 102 -0.81 23.07 14.37
C PRO A 102 -0.77 21.55 14.22
N CYS A 103 0.43 21.00 14.03
CA CYS A 103 0.64 19.56 13.89
C CYS A 103 1.15 18.99 15.22
N PRO A 104 0.31 18.26 15.98
CA PRO A 104 0.79 17.57 17.17
C PRO A 104 1.75 16.45 16.78
N ARG A 105 2.66 16.10 17.69
CA ARG A 105 3.67 15.04 17.46
C ARG A 105 3.04 13.68 17.19
N HIS A 106 1.93 13.35 17.88
CA HIS A 106 1.17 12.12 17.69
C HIS A 106 -0.24 12.45 17.18
N ARG A 107 -0.57 11.98 15.98
CA ARG A 107 -1.87 12.22 15.30
C ARG A 107 -2.80 11.01 15.36
N LEU A 108 -2.58 10.15 16.36
CA LEU A 108 -3.36 8.93 16.57
C LEU A 108 -4.71 9.26 17.24
N PRO A 109 -5.72 8.38 17.09
CA PRO A 109 -6.96 8.51 17.82
C PRO A 109 -6.76 8.29 19.33
N ILE A 110 -7.69 8.82 20.13
CA ILE A 110 -7.63 8.76 21.59
C ILE A 110 -8.36 7.51 22.07
N ILE A 111 -7.81 6.79 23.04
CA ILE A 111 -8.46 5.61 23.62
C ILE A 111 -9.38 6.05 24.76
N ASN A 112 -10.64 5.59 24.72
CA ASN A 112 -11.54 5.71 25.85
C ASN A 112 -11.50 4.44 26.71
N TYR A 113 -10.79 4.51 27.84
CA TYR A 113 -10.58 3.38 28.76
C TYR A 113 -11.88 2.76 29.32
N LYS A 114 -13.00 3.51 29.34
CA LYS A 114 -14.28 2.97 29.82
C LYS A 114 -14.94 2.03 28.80
N THR A 115 -14.71 2.27 27.51
CA THR A 115 -15.34 1.53 26.41
C THR A 115 -14.36 0.67 25.62
N ASN A 116 -13.06 0.85 25.83
CA ASN A 116 -11.97 0.27 25.04
C ASN A 116 -12.12 0.50 23.53
N LYS A 117 -12.62 1.70 23.17
CA LYS A 117 -12.78 2.14 21.78
C LYS A 117 -11.90 3.36 21.50
N LEU A 118 -11.48 3.47 20.24
CA LEU A 118 -10.79 4.61 19.68
C LEU A 118 -11.79 5.71 19.35
N MET A 119 -11.50 6.92 19.80
CA MET A 119 -12.27 8.13 19.57
C MET A 119 -11.50 9.07 18.63
N TYR A 120 -12.27 9.84 17.86
CA TYR A 120 -11.74 10.87 16.98
C TYR A 120 -10.96 11.94 17.76
N SER A 121 -9.72 12.22 17.32
CA SER A 121 -8.82 13.19 17.98
C SER A 121 -8.71 14.54 17.27
N HIS A 122 -9.65 14.88 16.38
CA HIS A 122 -9.64 16.12 15.60
C HIS A 122 -8.40 16.33 14.72
N ASN A 123 -7.62 15.27 14.46
CA ASN A 123 -6.46 15.31 13.58
C ASN A 123 -6.83 14.93 12.15
N TYR A 124 -6.14 15.54 11.19
CA TYR A 124 -6.37 15.30 9.77
C TYR A 124 -5.60 14.07 9.31
N THR A 125 -6.16 12.88 9.57
CA THR A 125 -5.65 11.59 9.06
C THR A 125 -6.82 10.73 8.58
N LEU A 126 -6.54 9.78 7.69
CA LEU A 126 -7.54 8.83 7.20
C LEU A 126 -8.16 8.01 8.34
N ILE A 127 -7.37 7.65 9.34
CA ILE A 127 -7.83 6.96 10.56
C ILE A 127 -8.90 7.78 11.28
N ASN A 128 -8.61 9.07 11.51
CA ASN A 128 -9.54 9.96 12.20
C ASN A 128 -10.77 10.28 11.35
N LEU A 129 -10.64 10.33 10.01
CA LEU A 129 -11.77 10.45 9.10
C LEU A 129 -12.73 9.25 9.22
N ILE A 130 -12.19 8.03 9.26
CA ILE A 130 -13.01 6.82 9.44
C ILE A 130 -13.73 6.85 10.80
N LEU A 131 -13.05 7.25 11.87
CA LEU A 131 -13.67 7.39 13.20
C LEU A 131 -14.71 8.52 13.25
N TYR A 132 -14.53 9.57 12.47
CA TYR A 132 -15.53 10.63 12.31
C TYR A 132 -16.78 10.12 11.58
N LEU A 133 -16.61 9.30 10.54
CA LEU A 133 -17.72 8.76 9.73
C LEU A 133 -18.48 7.61 10.40
N PHE A 134 -17.77 6.66 11.01
CA PHE A 134 -18.36 5.45 11.61
C PHE A 134 -18.53 5.54 13.13
N GLY A 135 -18.02 6.60 13.76
CA GLY A 135 -18.02 6.76 15.20
C GLY A 135 -16.91 5.97 15.91
N PRO A 136 -17.00 5.81 17.24
CA PRO A 136 -15.97 5.15 18.03
C PRO A 136 -15.92 3.65 17.74
N LEU A 137 -14.76 3.17 17.28
CA LEU A 137 -14.52 1.78 16.88
C LEU A 137 -13.44 1.15 17.74
N SER A 138 -13.43 -0.18 17.89
CA SER A 138 -12.26 -0.84 18.48
C SER A 138 -11.11 -0.85 17.48
N GLU A 139 -9.88 -0.93 17.99
CA GLU A 139 -8.66 -0.96 17.18
C GLU A 139 -8.69 -2.09 16.13
N TYR A 140 -9.14 -3.28 16.53
CA TYR A 140 -9.30 -4.42 15.62
C TYR A 140 -10.22 -4.11 14.43
N HIS A 141 -11.40 -3.53 14.68
CA HIS A 141 -12.35 -3.21 13.61
C HIS A 141 -11.82 -2.10 12.71
N LEU A 142 -11.16 -1.09 13.28
CA LEU A 142 -10.54 -0.01 12.51
C LEU A 142 -9.45 -0.55 11.56
N VAL A 143 -8.58 -1.45 12.04
CA VAL A 143 -7.56 -2.10 11.21
C VAL A 143 -8.20 -2.92 10.10
N LEU A 144 -9.26 -3.68 10.41
CA LEU A 144 -9.97 -4.47 9.40
C LEU A 144 -10.58 -3.57 8.31
N ILE A 145 -11.20 -2.45 8.68
CA ILE A 145 -11.77 -1.47 7.74
C ILE A 145 -10.68 -0.86 6.84
N LEU A 146 -9.51 -0.54 7.40
CA LEU A 146 -8.39 -0.01 6.62
C LEU A 146 -7.83 -1.06 5.64
N LEU A 147 -7.71 -2.31 6.08
CA LEU A 147 -7.26 -3.42 5.22
C LEU A 147 -8.26 -3.74 4.12
N THR A 148 -9.56 -3.73 4.40
CA THR A 148 -10.59 -3.92 3.37
C THR A 148 -10.60 -2.76 2.39
N PHE A 149 -10.45 -1.51 2.86
CA PHE A 149 -10.30 -0.35 1.97
C PHE A 149 -9.07 -0.46 1.07
N GLN A 150 -7.93 -0.92 1.60
CA GLN A 150 -6.73 -1.19 0.83
C GLN A 150 -6.95 -2.31 -0.22
N PHE A 151 -7.61 -3.39 0.16
CA PHE A 151 -7.90 -4.49 -0.75
C PHE A 151 -8.84 -4.07 -1.89
N LEU A 152 -9.89 -3.29 -1.57
CA LEU A 152 -10.83 -2.76 -2.56
C LEU A 152 -10.14 -1.83 -3.56
N THR A 153 -9.29 -0.93 -3.08
CA THR A 153 -8.54 -0.01 -3.95
C THR A 153 -7.52 -0.74 -4.83
N CYS A 154 -6.82 -1.75 -4.30
CA CYS A 154 -5.96 -2.62 -5.11
C CYS A 154 -6.74 -3.38 -6.19
N SER A 155 -7.89 -3.96 -5.82
CA SER A 155 -8.76 -4.70 -6.75
C SER A 155 -9.29 -3.79 -7.85
N PHE A 156 -9.71 -2.58 -7.50
CA PHE A 156 -10.14 -1.57 -8.45
C PHE A 156 -9.00 -1.12 -9.36
N GLY A 157 -7.80 -0.90 -8.81
CA GLY A 157 -6.62 -0.57 -9.61
C GLY A 157 -6.25 -1.66 -10.62
N LEU A 158 -6.39 -2.94 -10.24
CA LEU A 158 -6.20 -4.07 -11.15
C LEU A 158 -7.30 -4.10 -12.22
N PHE A 159 -8.56 -3.90 -11.83
CA PHE A 159 -9.67 -3.81 -12.77
C PHE A 159 -9.43 -2.72 -13.82
N LEU A 160 -9.07 -1.50 -13.41
CA LEU A 160 -8.73 -0.42 -14.33
C LEU A 160 -7.58 -0.80 -15.26
N ARG A 161 -6.55 -1.48 -14.75
CA ARG A 161 -5.37 -1.87 -15.56
C ARG A 161 -5.70 -2.92 -16.62
N TYR A 162 -6.60 -3.86 -16.32
CA TYR A 162 -6.90 -4.99 -17.21
C TYR A 162 -8.05 -4.70 -18.19
N TYR A 163 -9.02 -3.88 -17.80
CA TYR A 163 -10.23 -3.65 -18.58
C TYR A 163 -10.28 -2.30 -19.33
N ILE A 164 -9.43 -1.34 -18.97
CA ILE A 164 -9.31 -0.02 -19.63
C ILE A 164 -7.94 0.10 -20.27
#